data_AF-A0A943V085-F1
#
_entry.id   AF-A0A943V085-F1
#
_cell.length_a   1.000
_cell.length_b   1.000
_cell.length_c   1.000
_cell.angle_alpha   90.00
_cell.angle_beta   90.00
_cell.angle_gamma   90.00
#
_symmetry.space_group_name_H-M   'P 1'
#
loop_
_entity.id
_entity.type
_entity.pdbx_description
1 polymer ?
#
loop_
_entity_poly.entity_id
_entity_poly.type
_entity_poly.pdbx_seq_one_letter_code
_entity_poly.pdbx_strand_id
1 'polypeptide(L)'
;MIENIQIQPAVGSANGVKLVGGAAPVSPTLHWATWYGTDLNSTFRVETRFNGVPKGGTGGFEGMRTEWSAWKAVDLPASECRPTSSPSDDMTHWSVPLSRIFDVSEMTSGGVWSYDARLYDQVQCDAWVTSVAPGGGQPDQTGSYRFYFEAFPRFEVTDLYMQGEWLVVAYDADGWTRKDDRWEIVSFTKGGRDVLAKSWGTQAGRVEKLGWITVPRSAMQQQLQEGDRVSLDVRWNAAYRTPMLDWASWKGALEVSGNGTANRPTGGVTVNPDGSISVDVGDSGSGGGPIDSWQVTIQGGGTEFDSATVQGVSPNALLKYPPLDVPVTVQIQGSTATGGTSDVVEQTVTVPSGGVALFDPVGPSGEREGEQVRAAYNLEWDRDASRDKETVKFAGRARPSAAFGDGGEASVSAKWTAPWKGGVPDPSVRALADAGYVVARFPGGERYLLAVDSVKTSESFGGRCTEVSVGGQEVS
;
A
#
# COMPACT_ATOMS: atom_id res chain seq x y z
N MET A 1 69.30 7.35 6.38
CA MET A 1 68.27 6.43 5.88
C MET A 1 67.04 6.75 6.72
N ILE A 2 66.09 7.51 6.19
CA ILE A 2 64.90 7.92 6.95
C ILE A 2 63.82 6.92 6.56
N GLU A 3 63.47 6.07 7.52
CA GLU A 3 62.44 5.05 7.40
C GLU A 3 61.06 5.69 7.57
N ASN A 4 60.17 5.42 6.60
CA ASN A 4 58.70 5.51 6.67
C ASN A 4 58.05 6.69 7.40
N ILE A 5 57.60 7.65 6.61
CA ILE A 5 56.71 8.72 7.04
C ILE A 5 55.26 8.29 6.81
N GLN A 6 54.53 7.98 7.88
CA GLN A 6 53.08 7.81 7.83
C GLN A 6 52.38 9.18 7.76
N ILE A 7 51.56 9.40 6.74
CA ILE A 7 50.50 10.42 6.78
C ILE A 7 49.33 9.80 7.57
N GLN A 8 49.11 10.28 8.80
CA GLN A 8 47.92 9.92 9.57
C GLN A 8 46.82 10.96 9.38
N PRO A 9 45.53 10.56 9.39
CA PRO A 9 44.44 11.50 9.58
C PRO A 9 44.67 12.30 10.87
N ALA A 10 44.61 13.62 10.82
CA ALA A 10 44.72 14.47 12.00
C ALA A 10 43.63 14.10 13.03
N VAL A 11 43.90 14.25 14.32
CA VAL A 11 42.86 14.13 15.35
C VAL A 11 41.79 15.19 15.06
N GLY A 12 40.59 14.75 14.66
CA GLY A 12 39.51 15.64 14.21
C GLY A 12 39.34 15.76 12.69
N SER A 13 40.22 15.17 11.86
CA SER A 13 39.91 14.95 10.45
C SER A 13 38.86 13.84 10.38
N ALA A 14 37.63 14.21 10.04
CA ALA A 14 36.55 13.26 9.96
C ALA A 14 36.88 12.17 8.92
N ASN A 15 36.86 10.91 9.34
CA ASN A 15 36.47 9.84 8.44
C ASN A 15 35.03 10.17 8.00
N GLY A 16 34.88 10.81 6.84
CA GLY A 16 33.60 11.29 6.31
C GLY A 16 33.27 12.71 6.74
N VAL A 17 33.40 13.69 5.84
CA VAL A 17 32.78 15.00 6.05
C VAL A 17 31.26 14.85 5.86
N LYS A 18 30.52 15.05 6.94
CA LYS A 18 29.06 14.97 7.01
C LYS A 18 28.43 16.23 6.44
N LEU A 19 27.47 16.07 5.53
CA LEU A 19 26.69 17.17 4.97
C LEU A 19 25.21 16.88 5.25
N VAL A 20 24.54 17.77 5.97
CA VAL A 20 23.15 17.59 6.40
C VAL A 20 22.27 18.57 5.61
N GLY A 21 21.25 18.03 4.93
CA GLY A 21 20.24 18.80 4.19
C GLY A 21 20.53 18.84 2.69
N GLY A 22 19.48 18.79 1.86
CA GLY A 22 19.54 18.79 0.38
C GLY A 22 20.10 20.08 -0.25
N ALA A 23 20.83 20.89 0.50
CA ALA A 23 21.61 22.00 -0.02
C ALA A 23 23.01 21.49 -0.40
N ALA A 24 23.60 22.06 -1.45
CA ALA A 24 24.96 21.75 -1.82
C ALA A 24 25.93 21.98 -0.63
N PRO A 25 26.93 21.12 -0.42
CA PRO A 25 27.95 21.32 0.61
C PRO A 25 28.51 22.73 0.64
N VAL A 26 28.57 23.34 1.83
CA VAL A 26 29.48 24.46 2.07
C VAL A 26 30.89 23.87 2.11
N SER A 27 31.60 23.95 0.98
CA SER A 27 32.97 23.47 0.71
C SER A 27 33.68 22.74 1.88
N PRO A 28 33.54 21.40 2.00
CA PRO A 28 34.34 20.58 2.93
C PRO A 28 35.85 20.85 2.80
N THR A 29 36.65 20.55 3.83
CA THR A 29 38.12 20.76 3.83
C THR A 29 38.85 19.42 3.96
N LEU A 30 39.87 19.20 3.13
CA LEU A 30 40.78 18.06 3.20
C LEU A 30 41.94 18.40 4.15
N HIS A 31 42.25 17.50 5.09
CA HIS A 31 43.33 17.68 6.08
C HIS A 31 44.33 16.53 6.02
N TRP A 32 45.62 16.84 6.06
CA TRP A 32 46.71 15.85 6.11
C TRP A 32 47.89 16.39 6.91
N ALA A 33 48.83 15.52 7.30
CA ALA A 33 50.02 15.92 8.02
C ALA A 33 51.28 15.30 7.41
N THR A 34 52.41 16.02 7.50
CA THR A 34 53.73 15.57 7.07
C THR A 34 54.76 15.89 8.17
N TRP A 35 55.84 15.11 8.29
CA TRP A 35 56.89 15.40 9.30
C TRP A 35 57.68 16.68 9.01
N TYR A 36 57.68 17.12 7.77
CA TYR A 36 58.38 18.32 7.34
C TYR A 36 57.39 19.40 6.93
N GLY A 37 57.80 20.66 7.04
CA GLY A 37 56.99 21.82 6.71
C GLY A 37 57.18 22.27 5.26
N THR A 38 57.05 23.57 5.02
CA THR A 38 57.27 24.20 3.70
C THR A 38 58.73 24.20 3.26
N ASP A 39 59.66 23.82 4.14
CA ASP A 39 61.08 23.69 3.88
C ASP A 39 61.41 22.50 2.96
N LEU A 40 60.62 21.42 3.04
CA LEU A 40 60.80 20.22 2.22
C LEU A 40 59.58 19.89 1.34
N ASN A 41 58.41 20.46 1.63
CA ASN A 41 57.22 20.34 0.78
C ASN A 41 57.02 21.62 -0.04
N SER A 42 57.19 21.53 -1.36
CA SER A 42 57.00 22.69 -2.26
C SER A 42 55.60 22.74 -2.85
N THR A 43 55.08 21.59 -3.26
CA THR A 43 53.80 21.43 -3.95
C THR A 43 53.14 20.14 -3.46
N PHE A 44 51.83 20.16 -3.31
CA PHE A 44 51.01 18.98 -3.10
C PHE A 44 50.17 18.72 -4.35
N ARG A 45 50.32 17.53 -4.91
CA ARG A 45 49.42 17.03 -5.94
C ARG A 45 48.24 16.35 -5.26
N VAL A 46 47.04 16.89 -5.49
CA VAL A 46 45.79 16.30 -4.99
C VAL A 46 45.03 15.71 -6.17
N GLU A 47 44.89 14.39 -6.17
CA GLU A 47 44.11 13.65 -7.15
C GLU A 47 42.77 13.26 -6.53
N THR A 48 41.67 13.44 -7.25
CA THR A 48 40.32 13.13 -6.74
C THR A 48 39.49 12.41 -7.79
N ARG A 49 38.59 11.54 -7.34
CA ARG A 49 37.62 10.86 -8.20
C ARG A 49 36.32 10.57 -7.47
N PHE A 50 35.21 10.68 -8.20
CA PHE A 50 33.87 10.36 -7.72
C PHE A 50 33.39 9.01 -8.24
N ASN A 51 32.81 8.24 -7.32
CA ASN A 51 32.09 7.01 -7.61
C ASN A 51 30.95 6.86 -6.62
N GLY A 52 30.08 5.88 -6.84
CA GLY A 52 29.02 5.65 -5.88
C GLY A 52 27.97 4.66 -6.34
N VAL A 53 26.89 4.62 -5.58
CA VAL A 53 25.73 3.75 -5.83
C VAL A 53 24.52 4.64 -6.10
N PRO A 54 23.86 4.50 -7.27
CA PRO A 54 22.70 5.32 -7.60
C PRO A 54 21.49 4.97 -6.72
N LYS A 55 20.60 5.93 -6.48
CA LYS A 55 19.36 5.81 -5.68
C LYS A 55 18.32 4.81 -6.20
N GLY A 56 18.62 4.08 -7.28
CA GLY A 56 17.83 2.95 -7.82
C GLY A 56 18.55 1.60 -7.76
N GLY A 57 19.76 1.53 -7.20
CA GLY A 57 20.55 0.30 -7.10
C GLY A 57 19.87 -0.75 -6.21
N THR A 58 20.00 -2.03 -6.59
CA THR A 58 19.33 -3.18 -5.94
C THR A 58 20.13 -3.83 -4.81
N GLY A 59 21.26 -3.24 -4.42
CA GLY A 59 22.02 -3.64 -3.22
C GLY A 59 22.83 -4.93 -3.37
N GLY A 60 24.15 -4.78 -3.43
CA GLY A 60 25.14 -5.83 -3.24
C GLY A 60 26.47 -5.15 -2.89
N PHE A 61 27.00 -5.46 -1.71
CA PHE A 61 27.98 -4.61 -0.99
C PHE A 61 29.34 -4.42 -1.68
N GLU A 62 29.67 -5.20 -2.70
CA GLU A 62 30.86 -5.02 -3.52
C GLU A 62 30.52 -5.39 -4.98
N GLY A 63 30.73 -4.46 -5.92
CA GLY A 63 30.55 -4.70 -7.36
C GLY A 63 29.61 -3.76 -8.11
N MET A 64 28.78 -2.94 -7.43
CA MET A 64 27.85 -2.00 -8.08
C MET A 64 28.30 -0.53 -8.05
N ARG A 65 29.49 -0.24 -7.50
CA ARG A 65 30.02 1.13 -7.49
C ARG A 65 30.35 1.54 -8.91
N THR A 66 29.59 2.51 -9.42
CA THR A 66 29.81 3.05 -10.76
C THR A 66 30.82 4.19 -10.65
N GLU A 67 31.84 4.15 -11.51
CA GLU A 67 32.76 5.27 -11.68
C GLU A 67 31.99 6.40 -12.38
N TRP A 68 31.88 7.56 -11.74
CA TRP A 68 31.14 8.69 -12.32
C TRP A 68 32.06 9.77 -12.88
N SER A 69 33.31 9.82 -12.41
CA SER A 69 34.34 10.71 -12.95
C SER A 69 35.64 9.95 -13.19
N ALA A 70 36.46 10.48 -14.10
CA ALA A 70 37.88 10.15 -14.15
C ALA A 70 38.61 10.76 -12.94
N TRP A 71 39.85 10.33 -12.71
CA TRP A 71 40.75 11.02 -11.79
C TRP A 71 41.08 12.41 -12.30
N LYS A 72 40.98 13.40 -11.42
CA LYS A 72 41.39 14.78 -11.67
C LYS A 72 42.48 15.17 -10.68
N ALA A 73 43.61 15.65 -11.21
CA ALA A 73 44.73 16.14 -10.42
C ALA A 73 44.76 17.66 -10.40
N VAL A 74 45.06 18.24 -9.22
CA VAL A 74 45.38 19.66 -9.05
C VAL A 74 46.67 19.75 -8.24
N ASP A 75 47.62 20.53 -8.75
CA ASP A 75 48.86 20.83 -8.04
C ASP A 75 48.67 22.13 -7.26
N LEU A 76 48.82 22.06 -5.94
CA LEU A 76 48.63 23.15 -5.01
C LEU A 76 49.98 23.53 -4.39
N PRO A 77 50.42 24.78 -4.47
CA PRO A 77 51.59 25.23 -3.73
C PRO A 77 51.41 24.98 -2.23
N ALA A 78 52.45 24.52 -1.54
CA ALA A 78 52.36 24.23 -0.10
C ALA A 78 51.91 25.44 0.72
N SER A 79 52.25 26.66 0.28
CA SER A 79 51.78 27.92 0.87
C SER A 79 50.26 28.12 0.84
N GLU A 80 49.57 27.49 -0.11
CA GLU A 80 48.11 27.58 -0.25
C GLU A 80 47.35 26.53 0.57
N CYS A 81 48.08 25.55 1.12
CA CYS A 81 47.55 24.44 1.92
C CYS A 81 47.54 24.74 3.43
N ARG A 82 47.47 26.02 3.83
CA ARG A 82 47.30 26.50 5.22
C ARG A 82 48.07 25.68 6.27
N PRO A 83 49.41 25.70 6.27
CA PRO A 83 50.22 24.95 7.23
C PRO A 83 49.95 25.41 8.67
N THR A 84 49.80 24.44 9.57
CA THR A 84 49.66 24.65 11.01
C THR A 84 50.49 23.61 11.78
N SER A 85 51.13 24.00 12.87
CA SER A 85 51.76 23.06 13.82
C SER A 85 50.71 22.56 14.81
N SER A 86 50.69 21.27 15.12
CA SER A 86 49.83 20.75 16.19
C SER A 86 50.57 20.73 17.54
N PRO A 87 49.91 21.04 18.68
CA PRO A 87 50.45 20.76 20.00
C PRO A 87 50.46 19.26 20.35
N SER A 88 49.75 18.43 19.58
CA SER A 88 49.58 16.99 19.87
C SER A 88 50.65 16.09 19.25
N ASP A 89 51.39 16.58 18.27
CA ASP A 89 52.42 15.84 17.54
C ASP A 89 53.44 16.81 16.92
N ASP A 90 54.62 16.28 16.58
CA ASP A 90 55.70 17.07 15.96
C ASP A 90 55.53 17.20 14.43
N MET A 91 54.30 17.10 13.90
CA MET A 91 54.03 17.15 12.46
C MET A 91 53.52 18.52 12.01
N THR A 92 53.75 18.83 10.74
CA THR A 92 53.09 19.96 10.06
C THR A 92 51.77 19.47 9.48
N HIS A 93 50.67 20.09 9.90
CA HIS A 93 49.32 19.82 9.40
C HIS A 93 48.97 20.80 8.30
N TRP A 94 48.27 20.31 7.29
CA TRP A 94 47.90 21.03 6.08
C TRP A 94 46.40 20.89 5.87
N SER A 95 45.81 21.91 5.24
CA SER A 95 44.40 21.88 4.88
C SER A 95 44.11 22.64 3.60
N VAL A 96 43.19 22.10 2.80
CA VAL A 96 42.66 22.81 1.62
C VAL A 96 41.14 22.59 1.48
N PRO A 97 40.34 23.65 1.27
CA PRO A 97 38.94 23.50 0.93
C PRO A 97 38.79 22.71 -0.39
N LEU A 98 37.86 21.75 -0.44
CA LEU A 98 37.57 20.97 -1.64
C LEU A 98 37.18 21.87 -2.81
N SER A 99 36.52 23.02 -2.57
CA SER A 99 36.25 24.04 -3.61
C SER A 99 37.50 24.53 -4.38
N ARG A 100 38.70 24.44 -3.79
CA ARG A 100 39.96 24.79 -4.47
C ARG A 100 40.56 23.64 -5.27
N ILE A 101 40.14 22.42 -5.01
CA ILE A 101 40.52 21.22 -5.78
C ILE A 101 39.47 20.99 -6.89
N PHE A 102 38.19 21.23 -6.58
CA PHE A 102 37.06 21.08 -7.47
C PHE A 102 35.80 21.84 -6.99
N ASP A 103 35.00 22.37 -7.92
CA ASP A 103 33.71 22.99 -7.58
C ASP A 103 32.63 21.92 -7.37
N VAL A 104 32.12 21.77 -6.15
CA VAL A 104 31.12 20.74 -5.82
C VAL A 104 29.73 21.03 -6.43
N SER A 105 29.46 22.27 -6.83
CA SER A 105 28.18 22.69 -7.40
C SER A 105 28.02 22.34 -8.88
N GLU A 106 29.11 22.42 -9.67
CA GLU A 106 29.15 22.03 -11.08
C GLU A 106 30.54 21.44 -11.45
N MET A 107 30.74 20.12 -11.40
CA MET A 107 31.97 19.50 -11.92
C MET A 107 31.79 19.04 -13.37
N THR A 108 32.13 19.90 -14.34
CA THR A 108 32.02 19.59 -15.78
C THR A 108 33.29 19.02 -16.43
N SER A 109 34.36 18.75 -15.69
CA SER A 109 35.59 18.23 -16.29
C SER A 109 35.55 16.70 -16.47
N GLY A 110 35.13 16.25 -17.65
CA GLY A 110 35.37 14.88 -18.17
C GLY A 110 34.16 13.93 -18.22
N GLY A 111 32.99 14.36 -17.78
CA GLY A 111 31.75 13.57 -17.77
C GLY A 111 30.64 14.29 -16.99
N VAL A 112 29.37 13.98 -17.27
CA VAL A 112 28.21 14.67 -16.68
C VAL A 112 27.97 14.18 -15.25
N TRP A 113 28.60 14.82 -14.26
CA TRP A 113 28.27 14.66 -12.84
C TRP A 113 27.91 16.03 -12.26
N SER A 114 26.73 16.14 -11.66
CA SER A 114 26.34 17.27 -10.82
C SER A 114 25.69 16.75 -9.54
N TYR A 115 25.81 17.51 -8.45
CA TYR A 115 25.19 17.15 -7.17
C TYR A 115 23.67 17.00 -7.32
N ASP A 116 23.02 17.90 -8.07
CA ASP A 116 21.58 17.87 -8.31
C ASP A 116 21.13 16.62 -9.08
N ALA A 117 21.87 16.22 -10.12
CA ALA A 117 21.57 15.00 -10.87
C ALA A 117 21.75 13.73 -10.01
N ARG A 118 22.62 13.80 -9.03
CA ARG A 118 22.97 12.72 -8.10
C ARG A 118 22.34 12.90 -6.73
N LEU A 119 21.36 13.80 -6.61
CA LEU A 119 20.65 14.04 -5.36
C LEU A 119 20.12 12.71 -4.86
N TYR A 120 20.50 12.38 -3.63
CA TYR A 120 20.23 11.14 -2.91
C TYR A 120 21.05 9.90 -3.24
N ASP A 121 21.89 9.90 -4.27
CA ASP A 121 22.80 8.77 -4.50
C ASP A 121 23.79 8.63 -3.32
N GLN A 122 24.34 7.42 -3.10
CA GLN A 122 25.51 7.30 -2.23
C GLN A 122 26.73 7.77 -3.01
N VAL A 123 27.15 9.00 -2.79
CA VAL A 123 28.34 9.56 -3.44
C VAL A 123 29.57 9.30 -2.58
N GLN A 124 30.64 8.82 -3.20
CA GLN A 124 31.96 8.69 -2.62
C GLN A 124 32.96 9.50 -3.44
N CYS A 125 33.84 10.25 -2.76
CA CYS A 125 35.06 10.80 -3.33
C CYS A 125 36.25 10.07 -2.75
N ASP A 126 37.06 9.46 -3.60
CA ASP A 126 38.39 8.99 -3.24
C ASP A 126 39.39 10.10 -3.60
N ALA A 127 40.36 10.35 -2.73
CA ALA A 127 41.40 11.36 -2.94
C ALA A 127 42.78 10.83 -2.57
N TRP A 128 43.78 11.20 -3.36
CA TRP A 128 45.19 10.96 -3.09
C TRP A 128 45.92 12.29 -2.95
N VAL A 129 46.72 12.42 -1.90
CA VAL A 129 47.60 13.57 -1.71
C VAL A 129 49.04 13.10 -1.81
N THR A 130 49.77 13.66 -2.75
CA THR A 130 51.17 13.36 -2.98
C THR A 130 52.01 14.62 -2.78
N SER A 131 53.00 14.56 -1.89
CA SER A 131 53.97 15.65 -1.78
C SER A 131 55.01 15.57 -2.90
N VAL A 132 55.33 16.72 -3.48
CA VAL A 132 56.35 16.88 -4.52
C VAL A 132 57.53 17.66 -3.96
N ALA A 133 58.68 16.97 -3.88
CA ALA A 133 59.94 17.56 -3.44
C ALA A 133 60.48 18.56 -4.48
N PRO A 134 61.23 19.61 -4.06
CA PRO A 134 61.90 20.51 -4.98
C PRO A 134 62.86 19.73 -5.90
N GLY A 135 62.64 19.79 -7.22
CA GLY A 135 63.51 19.14 -8.22
C GLY A 135 63.00 17.84 -8.84
N GLY A 136 61.75 17.42 -8.57
CA GLY A 136 61.09 16.36 -9.35
C GLY A 136 61.55 14.92 -9.06
N GLY A 137 62.20 14.69 -7.91
CA GLY A 137 62.50 13.34 -7.41
C GLY A 137 61.25 12.52 -7.06
N GLN A 138 61.41 11.20 -6.90
CA GLN A 138 60.31 10.26 -6.66
C GLN A 138 59.35 10.74 -5.54
N PRO A 139 58.02 10.61 -5.73
CA PRO A 139 57.05 10.97 -4.71
C PRO A 139 57.16 10.05 -3.49
N ASP A 140 57.60 10.58 -2.35
CA ASP A 140 57.87 9.78 -1.15
C ASP A 140 56.66 9.63 -0.20
N GLN A 141 55.59 10.42 -0.38
CA GLN A 141 54.46 10.42 0.59
C GLN A 141 53.12 10.50 -0.13
N THR A 142 52.33 9.42 -0.05
CA THR A 142 50.96 9.37 -0.58
C THR A 142 49.98 9.05 0.55
N GLY A 143 49.05 9.97 0.82
CA GLY A 143 47.91 9.76 1.71
C GLY A 143 46.67 9.42 0.90
N SER A 144 45.92 8.39 1.30
CA SER A 144 44.65 8.01 0.67
C SER A 144 43.47 8.36 1.56
N TYR A 145 42.48 9.04 0.99
CA TYR A 145 41.33 9.58 1.69
C TYR A 145 40.04 9.16 1.00
N ARG A 146 38.99 9.00 1.79
CA ARG A 146 37.65 8.67 1.31
C ARG A 146 36.60 9.54 2.01
N PHE A 147 35.80 10.21 1.21
CA PHE A 147 34.68 11.05 1.65
C PHE A 147 33.38 10.50 1.11
N TYR A 148 32.31 10.67 1.87
CA TYR A 148 30.95 10.40 1.40
C TYR A 148 30.16 11.70 1.39
N PHE A 149 29.35 11.91 0.35
CA PHE A 149 28.38 13.01 0.31
C PHE A 149 27.01 12.42 0.51
N GLU A 150 26.25 13.04 1.41
CA GLU A 150 24.96 12.51 1.85
C GLU A 150 23.87 13.53 1.56
N ALA A 151 22.77 13.05 1.01
CA ALA A 151 21.51 13.75 0.94
C ALA A 151 20.41 12.75 1.29
N PHE A 152 19.43 13.20 2.05
CA PHE A 152 18.23 12.45 2.34
C PHE A 152 17.02 13.31 1.99
N PRO A 153 15.91 12.70 1.55
CA PRO A 153 14.66 13.44 1.53
C PRO A 153 14.33 13.84 2.97
N ARG A 154 13.58 14.92 3.09
CA ARG A 154 13.01 15.27 4.40
C ARG A 154 11.93 14.24 4.70
N PHE A 155 12.17 13.41 5.71
CA PHE A 155 11.16 12.52 6.26
C PHE A 155 10.37 13.28 7.32
N GLU A 156 9.05 13.22 7.21
CA GLU A 156 8.14 13.85 8.17
C GLU A 156 7.07 12.84 8.57
N VAL A 157 7.04 12.45 9.84
CA VAL A 157 5.95 11.60 10.35
C VAL A 157 4.68 12.44 10.38
N THR A 158 3.68 11.99 9.63
CA THR A 158 2.41 12.69 9.41
C THR A 158 1.28 12.12 10.25
N ASP A 159 1.33 10.82 10.57
CA ASP A 159 0.28 10.16 11.35
C ASP A 159 0.81 8.90 12.08
N LEU A 160 0.08 8.46 13.09
CA LEU A 160 0.37 7.28 13.89
C LEU A 160 -0.93 6.62 14.36
N TYR A 161 -1.21 5.38 13.94
CA TYR A 161 -2.46 4.69 14.30
C TYR A 161 -2.31 3.17 14.40
N MET A 162 -3.25 2.53 15.09
CA MET A 162 -3.35 1.07 15.19
C MET A 162 -4.27 0.53 14.09
N GLN A 163 -3.75 -0.28 13.16
CA GLN A 163 -4.52 -0.97 12.13
C GLN A 163 -4.47 -2.48 12.36
N GLY A 164 -5.54 -3.03 12.95
CA GLY A 164 -5.60 -4.44 13.36
C GLY A 164 -4.47 -4.79 14.34
N GLU A 165 -3.62 -5.74 13.95
CA GLU A 165 -2.48 -6.19 14.76
C GLU A 165 -1.17 -5.43 14.47
N TRP A 166 -1.24 -4.30 13.77
CA TRP A 166 -0.08 -3.49 13.41
C TRP A 166 -0.25 -2.05 13.89
N LEU A 167 0.79 -1.50 14.50
CA LEU A 167 0.98 -0.07 14.59
C LEU A 167 1.53 0.43 13.26
N VAL A 168 0.92 1.47 12.71
CA VAL A 168 1.36 2.14 11.49
C VAL A 168 1.91 3.51 11.86
N VAL A 169 3.17 3.77 11.52
CA VAL A 169 3.77 5.12 11.50
C VAL A 169 3.74 5.59 10.04
N ALA A 170 2.84 6.52 9.73
CA ALA A 170 2.77 7.12 8.40
C ALA A 170 3.73 8.31 8.31
N TYR A 171 4.45 8.42 7.21
CA TYR A 171 5.40 9.48 6.96
C TYR A 171 5.39 9.90 5.50
N ASP A 172 5.67 11.17 5.27
CA ASP A 172 5.94 11.74 3.96
C ASP A 172 7.44 11.83 3.71
N ALA A 173 7.85 11.59 2.48
CA ALA A 173 9.23 11.72 2.01
C ALA A 173 9.19 12.28 0.58
N ASP A 174 9.14 13.61 0.48
CA ASP A 174 8.94 14.29 -0.82
C ASP A 174 10.04 13.93 -1.83
N GLY A 175 9.62 13.61 -3.05
CA GLY A 175 10.50 13.15 -4.13
C GLY A 175 11.17 11.78 -3.90
N TRP A 176 10.75 11.00 -2.90
CA TRP A 176 11.31 9.69 -2.57
C TRP A 176 10.32 8.55 -2.77
N THR A 177 10.71 7.52 -3.53
CA THR A 177 9.77 6.45 -3.95
C THR A 177 10.25 5.03 -3.65
N ARG A 178 11.31 4.84 -2.84
CA ARG A 178 11.85 3.51 -2.53
C ARG A 178 11.02 2.78 -1.47
N LYS A 179 11.01 1.45 -1.57
CA LYS A 179 10.27 0.51 -0.71
C LYS A 179 11.17 -0.56 -0.11
N ASP A 180 12.45 -0.28 0.05
CA ASP A 180 13.41 -1.21 0.65
C ASP A 180 14.31 -0.53 1.67
N ASP A 181 14.03 0.73 2.01
CA ASP A 181 14.79 1.47 3.00
C ASP A 181 14.74 0.77 4.34
N ARG A 182 15.84 0.95 5.08
CA ARG A 182 15.94 0.54 6.47
C ARG A 182 15.38 1.65 7.33
N TRP A 183 14.59 1.29 8.33
CA TRP A 183 14.11 2.23 9.35
C TRP A 183 14.45 1.68 10.72
N GLU A 184 14.59 2.55 11.70
CA GLU A 184 14.81 2.17 13.10
C GLU A 184 14.09 3.13 14.03
N ILE A 185 13.39 2.59 15.03
CA ILE A 185 12.80 3.37 16.11
C ILE A 185 13.84 3.45 17.24
N VAL A 186 14.44 4.63 17.39
CA VAL A 186 15.47 4.92 18.39
C VAL A 186 14.84 5.04 19.78
N SER A 187 13.70 5.69 19.87
CA SER A 187 12.93 5.84 21.10
C SER A 187 11.45 5.96 20.78
N PHE A 188 10.61 5.30 21.56
CA PHE A 188 9.17 5.45 21.46
C PHE A 188 8.53 5.32 22.84
N THR A 189 8.00 6.43 23.36
CA THR A 189 7.56 6.52 24.75
C THR A 189 6.16 7.10 24.90
N LYS A 190 5.42 6.58 25.88
CA LYS A 190 4.12 7.07 26.35
C LYS A 190 4.24 7.33 27.84
N GLY A 191 3.92 8.55 28.30
CA GLY A 191 4.04 8.93 29.72
C GLY A 191 5.45 8.69 30.31
N GLY A 192 6.50 8.80 29.49
CA GLY A 192 7.89 8.58 29.91
C GLY A 192 8.32 7.10 30.03
N ARG A 193 7.49 6.15 29.61
CA ARG A 193 7.83 4.71 29.56
C ARG A 193 7.87 4.22 28.12
N ASP A 194 8.74 3.25 27.83
CA ASP A 194 8.89 2.66 26.50
C ASP A 194 7.61 1.94 26.05
N VAL A 195 7.12 2.28 24.86
CA VAL A 195 5.96 1.62 24.24
C VAL A 195 6.34 0.25 23.69
N LEU A 196 7.55 0.14 23.12
CA LEU A 196 8.06 -1.10 22.54
C LEU A 196 8.84 -1.92 23.57
N ALA A 197 8.88 -3.23 23.35
CA ALA A 197 9.70 -4.12 24.15
C ALA A 197 11.19 -3.86 23.97
N LYS A 198 11.97 -4.03 25.04
CA LYS A 198 13.44 -3.91 24.96
C LYS A 198 14.07 -4.87 23.94
N SER A 199 13.49 -6.05 23.74
CA SER A 199 13.91 -7.00 22.68
C SER A 199 13.67 -6.48 21.26
N TRP A 200 12.85 -5.43 21.13
CA TRP A 200 12.58 -4.69 19.90
C TRP A 200 13.33 -3.35 19.83
N GLY A 201 14.00 -2.94 20.91
CA GLY A 201 14.81 -1.71 20.93
C GLY A 201 15.93 -1.80 19.90
N THR A 202 15.99 -0.82 18.98
CA THR A 202 16.90 -0.75 17.82
C THR A 202 16.70 -1.81 16.73
N GLN A 203 15.48 -2.35 16.54
CA GLN A 203 15.22 -3.19 15.37
C GLN A 203 15.13 -2.37 14.09
N ALA A 204 16.01 -2.69 13.15
CA ALA A 204 15.97 -2.16 11.80
C ALA A 204 15.01 -2.98 10.94
N GLY A 205 13.88 -2.40 10.52
CA GLY A 205 12.95 -3.04 9.59
C GLY A 205 13.24 -2.64 8.14
N ARG A 206 12.46 -3.19 7.20
CA ARG A 206 12.38 -2.71 5.81
C ARG A 206 11.06 -1.99 5.60
N VAL A 207 11.04 -0.94 4.80
CA VAL A 207 9.81 -0.23 4.40
C VAL A 207 9.03 -1.11 3.41
N GLU A 208 8.07 -1.91 3.88
CA GLU A 208 7.30 -2.81 2.98
C GLU A 208 6.32 -2.06 2.07
N LYS A 209 5.87 -0.87 2.50
CA LYS A 209 4.97 0.01 1.76
C LYS A 209 5.46 1.45 1.89
N LEU A 210 5.58 2.13 0.75
CA LEU A 210 6.03 3.53 0.72
C LEU A 210 5.19 4.39 1.67
N GLY A 211 5.87 5.20 2.48
CA GLY A 211 5.26 6.10 3.44
C GLY A 211 4.85 5.44 4.75
N TRP A 212 4.95 4.11 4.91
CA TRP A 212 4.51 3.41 6.12
C TRP A 212 5.65 2.63 6.77
N ILE A 213 5.76 2.73 8.09
CA ILE A 213 6.46 1.76 8.94
C ILE A 213 5.40 0.98 9.70
N THR A 214 5.46 -0.35 9.63
CA THR A 214 4.57 -1.25 10.38
C THR A 214 5.32 -1.94 11.51
N VAL A 215 4.76 -1.88 12.71
CA VAL A 215 5.29 -2.54 13.90
C VAL A 215 4.23 -3.50 14.42
N PRO A 216 4.52 -4.80 14.62
CA PRO A 216 3.51 -5.74 15.09
C PRO A 216 3.12 -5.41 16.53
N ARG A 217 1.85 -5.59 16.87
CA ARG A 217 1.33 -5.37 18.22
C ARG A 217 2.05 -6.21 19.28
N SER A 218 2.53 -7.40 18.90
CA SER A 218 3.34 -8.28 19.76
C SER A 218 4.68 -7.66 20.19
N ALA A 219 5.16 -6.62 19.50
CA ALA A 219 6.34 -5.86 19.89
C ALA A 219 6.06 -4.85 21.01
N MET A 220 4.80 -4.54 21.30
CA MET A 220 4.41 -3.46 22.21
C MET A 220 4.29 -3.99 23.65
N GLN A 221 4.85 -3.24 24.61
CA GLN A 221 4.68 -3.49 26.05
C GLN A 221 3.56 -2.64 26.66
N GLN A 222 3.13 -1.60 25.95
CA GLN A 222 2.01 -0.76 26.35
C GLN A 222 0.96 -0.78 25.26
N GLN A 223 -0.31 -0.89 25.65
CA GLN A 223 -1.42 -0.72 24.72
C GLN A 223 -1.56 0.78 24.39
N LEU A 224 -1.61 1.06 23.08
CA LEU A 224 -1.95 2.37 22.56
C LEU A 224 -3.45 2.40 22.23
N GLN A 225 -4.06 3.55 22.51
CA GLN A 225 -5.44 3.89 22.21
C GLN A 225 -5.46 5.22 21.46
N GLU A 226 -6.52 5.46 20.70
CA GLU A 226 -6.79 6.77 20.10
C GLU A 226 -6.72 7.88 21.18
N GLY A 227 -6.10 9.01 20.83
CA GLY A 227 -5.92 10.14 21.73
C GLY A 227 -4.69 10.03 22.65
N ASP A 228 -4.00 8.89 22.68
CA ASP A 228 -2.78 8.75 23.46
C ASP A 228 -1.67 9.64 22.91
N ARG A 229 -1.06 10.44 23.79
CA ARG A 229 0.12 11.24 23.46
C ARG A 229 1.40 10.45 23.66
N VAL A 230 2.24 10.48 22.63
CA VAL A 230 3.49 9.73 22.56
C VAL A 230 4.63 10.59 22.04
N SER A 231 5.86 10.22 22.37
CA SER A 231 7.08 10.79 21.79
C SER A 231 7.78 9.72 20.98
N LEU A 232 8.07 10.00 19.71
CA LEU A 232 8.70 9.10 18.76
C LEU A 232 9.98 9.72 18.22
N ASP A 233 11.04 8.91 18.16
CA ASP A 233 12.33 9.19 17.53
C ASP A 233 12.61 8.03 16.57
N VAL A 234 12.56 8.32 15.28
CA VAL A 234 12.68 7.34 14.20
C VAL A 234 13.71 7.83 13.20
N ARG A 235 14.45 6.88 12.61
CA ARG A 235 15.48 7.16 11.63
C ARG A 235 15.40 6.24 10.42
N TRP A 236 15.82 6.73 9.26
CA TRP A 236 15.82 6.02 7.98
C TRP A 236 17.19 6.02 7.33
N ASN A 237 17.52 4.91 6.65
CA ASN A 237 18.69 4.81 5.79
C ASN A 237 18.38 3.93 4.59
N ALA A 238 18.74 4.38 3.39
CA ALA A 238 18.42 3.63 2.18
C ALA A 238 19.20 2.30 2.13
N ALA A 239 18.58 1.22 1.65
CA ALA A 239 19.19 -0.11 1.73
C ALA A 239 20.51 -0.27 0.94
N TYR A 240 20.68 0.48 -0.14
CA TYR A 240 21.93 0.49 -0.92
C TYR A 240 23.05 1.28 -0.25
N ARG A 241 22.73 2.09 0.78
CA ARG A 241 23.72 2.86 1.53
C ARG A 241 24.45 1.99 2.54
N THR A 242 25.73 2.31 2.75
CA THR A 242 26.52 1.70 3.81
C THR A 242 25.88 2.00 5.18
N PRO A 243 25.62 0.99 6.03
CA PRO A 243 24.94 1.20 7.33
C PRO A 243 25.74 2.02 8.34
N MET A 244 27.05 2.19 8.14
CA MET A 244 27.91 3.06 8.95
C MET A 244 27.73 4.55 8.66
N LEU A 245 26.99 4.90 7.60
CA LEU A 245 26.66 6.29 7.28
C LEU A 245 25.53 6.80 8.18
N ASP A 246 25.44 8.12 8.33
CA ASP A 246 24.38 8.74 9.13
C ASP A 246 22.99 8.41 8.58
N TRP A 247 22.01 8.44 9.47
CA TRP A 247 20.61 8.18 9.14
C TRP A 247 19.85 9.51 9.11
N ALA A 248 18.88 9.65 8.20
CA ALA A 248 17.88 10.71 8.34
C ALA A 248 17.05 10.42 9.58
N SER A 249 16.67 11.43 10.36
CA SER A 249 15.84 11.22 11.55
C SER A 249 14.72 12.22 11.65
N TRP A 250 13.67 11.78 12.32
CA TRP A 250 12.55 12.59 12.73
C TRP A 250 12.30 12.32 14.21
N LYS A 251 12.06 13.40 14.96
CA LYS A 251 11.75 13.33 16.38
C LYS A 251 10.65 14.31 16.70
N GLY A 252 9.61 13.83 17.38
CA GLY A 252 8.48 14.68 17.75
C GLY A 252 7.50 14.00 18.69
N ALA A 253 6.55 14.79 19.17
CA ALA A 253 5.40 14.31 19.91
C ALA A 253 4.20 14.22 18.97
N LEU A 254 3.44 13.14 19.07
CA LEU A 254 2.27 12.84 18.25
C LEU A 254 1.13 12.37 19.14
N GLU A 255 -0.08 12.46 18.62
CA GLU A 255 -1.25 11.80 19.19
C GLU A 255 -1.58 10.59 18.33
N VAL A 256 -1.87 9.45 18.95
CA VAL A 256 -2.31 8.25 18.23
C VAL A 256 -3.69 8.54 17.65
N SER A 257 -3.81 8.56 16.33
CA SER A 257 -5.07 8.84 15.65
C SER A 257 -5.98 7.60 15.58
N GLY A 258 -7.27 7.84 15.37
CA GLY A 258 -8.27 6.80 15.13
C GLY A 258 -8.24 6.22 13.72
N ASN A 259 -7.36 6.68 12.83
CA ASN A 259 -7.41 6.38 11.38
C ASN A 259 -7.15 4.91 11.01
N GLY A 260 -6.72 4.07 11.95
CA GLY A 260 -6.51 2.64 11.73
C GLY A 260 -7.78 1.80 11.79
N THR A 261 -8.88 2.37 12.29
CA THR A 261 -10.24 1.85 12.17
C THR A 261 -11.10 2.92 11.53
N ALA A 262 -12.19 2.53 10.85
CA ALA A 262 -13.18 3.51 10.44
C ALA A 262 -14.17 3.74 11.59
N ASN A 263 -14.75 4.93 11.65
CA ASN A 263 -15.86 5.24 12.55
C ASN A 263 -16.96 4.20 12.44
N ARG A 264 -17.78 4.07 13.49
CA ARG A 264 -18.94 3.18 13.46
C ARG A 264 -19.93 3.66 12.39
N PRO A 265 -20.37 2.80 11.45
CA PRO A 265 -21.41 3.13 10.49
C PRO A 265 -22.73 3.39 11.21
N THR A 266 -23.52 4.30 10.64
CA THR A 266 -24.93 4.47 10.99
C THR A 266 -25.77 4.20 9.75
N GLY A 267 -27.06 3.98 9.93
CA GLY A 267 -27.93 3.80 8.78
C GLY A 267 -29.33 3.35 9.11
N GLY A 268 -30.16 3.27 8.08
CA GLY A 268 -31.53 2.78 8.14
C GLY A 268 -31.84 1.95 6.90
N VAL A 269 -32.55 0.86 7.11
CA VAL A 269 -33.03 -0.02 6.04
C VAL A 269 -34.50 0.28 5.75
N THR A 270 -34.82 0.53 4.48
CA THR A 270 -36.19 0.74 3.99
C THR A 270 -36.51 -0.26 2.88
N VAL A 271 -37.67 -0.92 2.97
CA VAL A 271 -38.19 -1.78 1.90
C VAL A 271 -38.97 -0.94 0.90
N ASN A 272 -38.58 -1.00 -0.36
CA ASN A 272 -39.23 -0.29 -1.45
C ASN A 272 -40.45 -1.05 -1.98
N PRO A 273 -41.44 -0.37 -2.60
CA PRO A 273 -42.64 -1.01 -3.16
C PRO A 273 -42.39 -2.06 -4.26
N ASP A 274 -41.21 -2.05 -4.87
CA ASP A 274 -40.79 -3.02 -5.89
C ASP A 274 -40.05 -4.25 -5.32
N GLY A 275 -39.97 -4.33 -3.99
CA GLY A 275 -39.32 -5.41 -3.25
C GLY A 275 -37.80 -5.29 -3.19
N SER A 276 -37.21 -4.16 -3.57
CA SER A 276 -35.81 -3.85 -3.27
C SER A 276 -35.64 -3.28 -1.85
N ILE A 277 -34.41 -3.28 -1.34
CA ILE A 277 -34.05 -2.67 -0.06
C ILE A 277 -33.13 -1.48 -0.32
N SER A 278 -33.55 -0.29 0.13
CA SER A 278 -32.71 0.90 0.24
C SER A 278 -32.03 0.93 1.60
N VAL A 279 -30.73 1.18 1.61
CA VAL A 279 -29.91 1.29 2.81
C VAL A 279 -29.28 2.67 2.84
N ASP A 280 -29.81 3.54 3.67
CA ASP A 280 -29.17 4.82 3.97
C ASP A 280 -27.99 4.53 4.89
N VAL A 281 -26.79 4.92 4.50
CA VAL A 281 -25.59 4.75 5.33
C VAL A 281 -25.03 6.11 5.74
N GLY A 282 -24.37 6.15 6.89
CA GLY A 282 -23.82 7.36 7.45
C GLY A 282 -22.62 7.08 8.35
N ASP A 283 -21.98 8.15 8.78
CA ASP A 283 -20.84 8.13 9.70
C ASP A 283 -21.30 8.64 11.07
N SER A 284 -21.04 7.87 12.13
CA SER A 284 -21.35 8.29 13.50
C SER A 284 -20.45 9.44 14.00
N GLY A 285 -19.30 9.68 13.37
CA GLY A 285 -18.26 10.59 13.84
C GLY A 285 -17.52 10.09 15.08
N SER A 286 -17.61 8.79 15.40
CA SER A 286 -17.02 8.21 16.60
C SER A 286 -16.49 6.79 16.37
N GLY A 287 -15.39 6.44 17.05
CA GLY A 287 -14.81 5.10 17.07
C GLY A 287 -13.75 4.81 16.00
N GLY A 288 -13.26 5.83 15.28
CA GLY A 288 -12.15 5.70 14.33
C GLY A 288 -11.93 6.97 13.48
N GLY A 289 -11.38 6.78 12.28
CA GLY A 289 -11.29 7.81 11.25
C GLY A 289 -12.60 7.98 10.46
N PRO A 290 -12.79 9.11 9.75
CA PRO A 290 -13.94 9.34 8.89
C PRO A 290 -14.17 8.20 7.89
N ILE A 291 -15.44 7.85 7.65
CA ILE A 291 -15.80 6.84 6.66
C ILE A 291 -15.85 7.48 5.26
N ASP A 292 -15.05 6.97 4.34
CA ASP A 292 -14.98 7.44 2.94
C ASP A 292 -15.76 6.54 1.97
N SER A 293 -15.94 5.27 2.34
CA SER A 293 -16.67 4.27 1.54
C SER A 293 -17.40 3.26 2.43
N TRP A 294 -18.49 2.69 1.92
CA TRP A 294 -19.31 1.72 2.63
C TRP A 294 -19.51 0.48 1.78
N GLN A 295 -19.38 -0.67 2.41
CA GLN A 295 -19.77 -1.96 1.90
C GLN A 295 -21.07 -2.38 2.58
N VAL A 296 -22.10 -2.63 1.77
CA VAL A 296 -23.40 -3.12 2.23
C VAL A 296 -23.62 -4.49 1.64
N THR A 297 -23.85 -5.50 2.48
CA THR A 297 -24.02 -6.90 2.05
C THR A 297 -25.21 -7.57 2.72
N ILE A 298 -25.81 -8.56 2.07
CA ILE A 298 -26.75 -9.49 2.73
C ILE A 298 -25.94 -10.62 3.36
N GLN A 299 -26.16 -10.89 4.65
CA GLN A 299 -25.50 -11.99 5.36
C GLN A 299 -25.84 -13.33 4.70
N GLY A 300 -24.81 -14.12 4.36
CA GLY A 300 -24.97 -15.39 3.65
C GLY A 300 -25.33 -15.25 2.17
N GLY A 301 -25.35 -14.03 1.64
CA GLY A 301 -25.46 -13.76 0.21
C GLY A 301 -24.20 -14.23 -0.53
N GLY A 302 -24.39 -14.68 -1.76
CA GLY A 302 -23.32 -15.21 -2.61
C GLY A 302 -23.35 -14.67 -4.04
N THR A 303 -24.35 -13.83 -4.36
CA THR A 303 -24.52 -13.25 -5.69
C THR A 303 -24.07 -11.80 -5.72
N GLU A 304 -23.67 -11.31 -6.89
CA GLU A 304 -23.20 -9.92 -7.06
C GLU A 304 -24.23 -8.87 -6.59
N PHE A 305 -25.52 -9.18 -6.70
CA PHE A 305 -26.64 -8.32 -6.27
C PHE A 305 -26.90 -8.34 -4.76
N ASP A 306 -26.22 -9.21 -4.00
CA ASP A 306 -26.28 -9.23 -2.53
C ASP A 306 -25.34 -8.21 -1.90
N SER A 307 -24.61 -7.45 -2.72
CA SER A 307 -23.64 -6.48 -2.26
C SER A 307 -23.76 -5.16 -3.01
N ALA A 308 -23.48 -4.07 -2.31
CA ALA A 308 -23.36 -2.74 -2.90
C ALA A 308 -22.21 -2.00 -2.22
N THR A 309 -21.34 -1.41 -3.04
CA THR A 309 -20.31 -0.48 -2.58
C THR A 309 -20.71 0.93 -2.94
N VAL A 310 -20.67 1.83 -1.96
CA VAL A 310 -21.00 3.24 -2.14
C VAL A 310 -19.88 4.13 -1.59
N GLN A 311 -19.75 5.34 -2.15
CA GLN A 311 -18.70 6.30 -1.83
C GLN A 311 -19.31 7.69 -1.57
N GLY A 312 -18.59 8.53 -0.81
CA GLY A 312 -18.98 9.91 -0.50
C GLY A 312 -19.93 10.05 0.70
N VAL A 313 -20.06 11.25 1.28
CA VAL A 313 -20.73 11.45 2.58
C VAL A 313 -22.24 11.15 2.53
N SER A 314 -22.68 10.19 3.36
CA SER A 314 -24.08 9.75 3.52
C SER A 314 -24.80 9.29 2.22
N PRO A 315 -24.29 8.26 1.53
CA PRO A 315 -24.88 7.73 0.32
C PRO A 315 -26.04 6.74 0.63
N ASN A 316 -26.79 6.41 -0.42
CA ASN A 316 -27.83 5.38 -0.38
C ASN A 316 -27.34 4.17 -1.19
N ALA A 317 -27.31 2.99 -0.57
CA ALA A 317 -27.02 1.72 -1.23
C ALA A 317 -28.33 0.98 -1.54
N LEU A 318 -28.39 0.32 -2.70
CA LEU A 318 -29.58 -0.40 -3.15
C LEU A 318 -29.29 -1.89 -3.29
N LEU A 319 -29.95 -2.72 -2.48
CA LEU A 319 -29.98 -4.17 -2.61
C LEU A 319 -31.25 -4.55 -3.40
N LYS A 320 -31.08 -4.92 -4.66
CA LYS A 320 -32.19 -4.94 -5.63
C LYS A 320 -33.13 -6.11 -5.50
N TYR A 321 -32.58 -7.30 -5.21
CA TYR A 321 -33.33 -8.55 -5.28
C TYR A 321 -33.23 -9.38 -3.99
N PRO A 322 -33.54 -8.84 -2.81
CA PRO A 322 -33.56 -9.61 -1.58
C PRO A 322 -34.62 -10.74 -1.63
N PRO A 323 -34.42 -11.85 -0.89
CA PRO A 323 -35.44 -12.87 -0.66
C PRO A 323 -36.73 -12.30 -0.05
N LEU A 324 -37.86 -12.94 -0.34
CA LEU A 324 -39.18 -12.53 0.16
C LEU A 324 -39.62 -13.34 1.38
N ASP A 325 -40.43 -12.77 2.27
CA ASP A 325 -41.06 -13.39 3.45
C ASP A 325 -40.12 -14.03 4.50
N VAL A 326 -38.81 -13.96 4.30
CA VAL A 326 -37.80 -14.39 5.28
C VAL A 326 -37.04 -13.19 5.84
N PRO A 327 -36.54 -13.26 7.08
CA PRO A 327 -35.66 -12.24 7.62
C PRO A 327 -34.35 -12.16 6.81
N VAL A 328 -34.02 -10.96 6.32
CA VAL A 328 -32.79 -10.63 5.61
C VAL A 328 -31.96 -9.74 6.51
N THR A 329 -30.77 -10.21 6.90
CA THR A 329 -29.81 -9.42 7.66
C THR A 329 -28.89 -8.67 6.71
N VAL A 330 -29.02 -7.35 6.70
CA VAL A 330 -28.14 -6.42 5.98
C VAL A 330 -26.98 -6.06 6.90
N GLN A 331 -25.76 -6.22 6.39
CA GLN A 331 -24.49 -5.90 7.03
C GLN A 331 -23.91 -4.64 6.40
N ILE A 332 -23.54 -3.67 7.23
CA ILE A 332 -22.96 -2.39 6.81
C ILE A 332 -21.57 -2.27 7.42
N GLN A 333 -20.56 -2.07 6.58
CA GLN A 333 -19.19 -1.82 7.01
C GLN A 333 -18.65 -0.56 6.34
N GLY A 334 -18.03 0.32 7.11
CA GLY A 334 -17.36 1.52 6.62
C GLY A 334 -15.86 1.29 6.46
N SER A 335 -15.25 2.02 5.53
CA SER A 335 -13.80 2.05 5.34
C SER A 335 -13.29 3.49 5.19
N THR A 336 -12.12 3.77 5.77
CA THR A 336 -11.38 5.03 5.60
C THR A 336 -10.60 5.03 4.28
N ALA A 337 -10.16 6.21 3.82
CA ALA A 337 -9.28 6.37 2.66
C ALA A 337 -7.92 5.67 2.83
N THR A 338 -7.48 5.48 4.08
CA THR A 338 -6.22 4.79 4.42
C THR A 338 -6.38 3.26 4.51
N GLY A 339 -7.61 2.74 4.37
CA GLY A 339 -7.91 1.31 4.40
C GLY A 339 -8.18 0.74 5.80
N GLY A 340 -8.46 1.58 6.80
CA GLY A 340 -9.03 1.14 8.07
C GLY A 340 -10.50 0.75 7.87
N THR A 341 -10.97 -0.32 8.50
CA THR A 341 -12.36 -0.79 8.41
C THR A 341 -13.06 -0.62 9.74
N SER A 342 -14.37 -0.39 9.73
CA SER A 342 -15.20 -0.39 10.93
C SER A 342 -15.63 -1.80 11.34
N ASP A 343 -16.22 -1.90 12.53
CA ASP A 343 -17.11 -3.02 12.85
C ASP A 343 -18.32 -3.05 11.91
N VAL A 344 -18.91 -4.24 11.76
CA VAL A 344 -20.13 -4.46 10.97
C VAL A 344 -21.35 -4.08 11.80
N VAL A 345 -22.22 -3.24 11.23
CA VAL A 345 -23.55 -2.95 11.78
C VAL A 345 -24.58 -3.77 11.04
N GLU A 346 -25.39 -4.51 11.78
CA GLU A 346 -26.42 -5.39 11.23
C GLU A 346 -27.82 -4.80 11.41
N GLN A 347 -28.65 -4.90 10.37
CA GLN A 347 -30.06 -4.58 10.41
C GLN A 347 -30.86 -5.69 9.73
N THR A 348 -31.86 -6.21 10.42
CA THR A 348 -32.73 -7.26 9.88
C THR A 348 -34.04 -6.67 9.41
N VAL A 349 -34.43 -7.00 8.19
CA VAL A 349 -35.71 -6.61 7.59
C VAL A 349 -36.35 -7.81 6.88
N THR A 350 -37.66 -7.81 6.76
CA THR A 350 -38.38 -8.78 5.93
C THR A 350 -39.04 -8.05 4.78
N VAL A 351 -38.82 -8.52 3.55
CA VAL A 351 -39.49 -8.00 2.37
C VAL A 351 -40.78 -8.80 2.17
N PRO A 352 -41.97 -8.20 2.36
CA PRO A 352 -43.22 -8.93 2.22
C PRO A 352 -43.51 -9.23 0.74
N SER A 353 -43.83 -10.49 0.42
CA SER A 353 -44.28 -10.86 -0.93
C SER A 353 -45.72 -10.42 -1.22
N GLY A 354 -46.56 -10.35 -0.18
CA GLY A 354 -48.01 -10.23 -0.35
C GLY A 354 -48.64 -11.44 -1.07
N GLY A 355 -47.98 -12.60 -1.06
CA GLY A 355 -48.39 -13.80 -1.79
C GLY A 355 -48.02 -13.80 -3.27
N VAL A 356 -47.14 -12.90 -3.71
CA VAL A 356 -46.77 -12.71 -5.12
C VAL A 356 -45.31 -13.12 -5.34
N ALA A 357 -45.05 -13.92 -6.36
CA ALA A 357 -43.68 -14.13 -6.86
C ALA A 357 -43.27 -13.00 -7.82
N LEU A 358 -42.02 -12.57 -7.72
CA LEU A 358 -41.44 -11.50 -8.53
C LEU A 358 -40.44 -12.09 -9.52
N PHE A 359 -40.59 -11.75 -10.79
CA PHE A 359 -39.65 -12.11 -11.86
C PHE A 359 -39.06 -10.82 -12.40
N ASP A 360 -37.78 -10.60 -12.13
CA ASP A 360 -37.04 -9.42 -12.52
C ASP A 360 -36.10 -9.75 -13.70
N PRO A 361 -36.37 -9.26 -14.93
CA PRO A 361 -35.45 -9.37 -16.06
C PRO A 361 -34.15 -8.65 -15.74
N VAL A 362 -33.00 -9.33 -15.86
CA VAL A 362 -31.69 -8.74 -15.56
C VAL A 362 -30.70 -8.90 -16.70
N GLY A 363 -29.97 -7.83 -16.99
CA GLY A 363 -28.87 -7.84 -17.94
C GLY A 363 -27.60 -8.47 -17.37
N PRO A 364 -26.53 -8.61 -18.18
CA PRO A 364 -25.25 -9.16 -17.75
C PRO A 364 -24.55 -8.38 -16.62
N SER A 365 -24.97 -7.13 -16.36
CA SER A 365 -24.47 -6.31 -15.25
C SER A 365 -25.32 -6.42 -13.97
N GLY A 366 -26.33 -7.30 -13.95
CA GLY A 366 -27.28 -7.43 -12.85
C GLY A 366 -28.30 -6.29 -12.74
N GLU A 367 -28.29 -5.33 -13.68
CA GLU A 367 -29.28 -4.26 -13.77
C GLU A 367 -30.61 -4.77 -14.31
N ARG A 368 -31.73 -4.21 -13.83
CA ARG A 368 -33.06 -4.58 -14.32
C ARG A 368 -33.24 -4.05 -15.75
N GLU A 369 -33.44 -4.93 -16.73
CA GLU A 369 -33.58 -4.60 -18.16
C GLU A 369 -35.03 -4.77 -18.67
N GLY A 370 -36.03 -4.56 -17.81
CA GLY A 370 -37.43 -4.70 -18.20
C GLY A 370 -38.42 -4.39 -17.07
N GLU A 371 -39.71 -4.54 -17.38
CA GLU A 371 -40.76 -4.45 -16.36
C GLU A 371 -40.76 -5.70 -15.49
N GLN A 372 -40.80 -5.53 -14.16
CA GLN A 372 -40.95 -6.62 -13.22
C GLN A 372 -42.30 -7.32 -13.42
N VAL A 373 -42.28 -8.64 -13.59
CA VAL A 373 -43.50 -9.45 -13.71
C VAL A 373 -43.92 -9.96 -12.33
N ARG A 374 -45.20 -9.77 -11.99
CA ARG A 374 -45.81 -10.13 -10.72
C ARG A 374 -46.74 -11.33 -10.89
N ALA A 375 -46.36 -12.48 -10.35
CA ALA A 375 -47.12 -13.72 -10.43
C ALA A 375 -47.90 -13.95 -9.12
N ALA A 376 -49.20 -13.63 -9.13
CA ALA A 376 -50.04 -13.64 -7.92
C ALA A 376 -51.10 -14.77 -7.91
N TYR A 377 -51.78 -15.02 -9.03
CA TYR A 377 -52.97 -15.88 -9.04
C TYR A 377 -52.62 -17.31 -9.44
N ASN A 378 -53.09 -18.28 -8.66
CA ASN A 378 -52.83 -19.71 -8.90
C ASN A 378 -51.33 -20.02 -9.09
N LEU A 379 -50.48 -19.37 -8.31
CA LEU A 379 -49.03 -19.57 -8.38
C LEU A 379 -48.68 -20.98 -7.88
N GLU A 380 -48.05 -21.75 -8.76
CA GLU A 380 -47.40 -23.02 -8.45
C GLU A 380 -45.96 -22.93 -8.95
N TRP A 381 -45.00 -23.39 -8.17
CA TRP A 381 -43.62 -23.46 -8.59
C TRP A 381 -42.95 -24.73 -8.08
N ASP A 382 -41.94 -25.18 -8.80
CA ASP A 382 -41.17 -26.38 -8.48
C ASP A 382 -39.71 -26.18 -8.88
N ARG A 383 -38.82 -26.81 -8.12
CA ARG A 383 -37.37 -26.84 -8.38
C ARG A 383 -36.92 -28.28 -8.46
N ASP A 384 -36.50 -28.70 -9.65
CA ASP A 384 -35.87 -29.99 -9.86
C ASP A 384 -34.36 -29.80 -9.93
N ALA A 385 -33.63 -30.41 -8.99
CA ALA A 385 -32.19 -30.30 -8.90
C ALA A 385 -31.56 -31.68 -8.92
N SER A 386 -30.69 -31.89 -9.90
CA SER A 386 -29.90 -33.12 -10.02
C SER A 386 -28.43 -32.80 -9.78
N ARG A 387 -27.75 -33.65 -9.00
CA ARG A 387 -26.29 -33.56 -8.87
C ARG A 387 -25.64 -34.37 -9.97
N ASP A 388 -24.52 -33.89 -10.52
CA ASP A 388 -23.69 -34.74 -11.37
C ASP A 388 -23.22 -35.93 -10.56
N LYS A 389 -23.70 -37.11 -10.99
CA LYS A 389 -23.42 -38.38 -10.34
C LYS A 389 -22.94 -39.36 -11.39
N GLU A 390 -21.66 -39.67 -11.34
CA GLU A 390 -21.10 -40.77 -12.11
C GLU A 390 -21.11 -42.04 -11.24
N THR A 391 -21.66 -43.13 -11.76
CA THR A 391 -21.69 -44.40 -11.04
C THR A 391 -20.76 -45.39 -11.72
N VAL A 392 -19.65 -45.73 -11.06
CA VAL A 392 -18.62 -46.64 -11.59
C VAL A 392 -18.70 -47.99 -10.88
N LYS A 393 -18.80 -49.07 -11.65
CA LYS A 393 -18.76 -50.45 -11.12
C LYS A 393 -17.36 -51.03 -11.26
N PHE A 394 -16.62 -51.08 -10.16
CA PHE A 394 -15.32 -51.74 -10.11
C PHE A 394 -15.47 -53.28 -10.09
N ALA A 395 -14.68 -53.97 -10.90
CA ALA A 395 -14.65 -55.44 -10.93
C ALA A 395 -14.29 -56.00 -9.54
N GLY A 396 -15.02 -57.03 -9.09
CA GLY A 396 -14.81 -57.66 -7.78
C GLY A 396 -15.56 -57.02 -6.60
N ARG A 397 -16.27 -55.90 -6.79
CA ARG A 397 -17.17 -55.33 -5.77
C ARG A 397 -18.64 -55.63 -6.06
N ALA A 398 -19.40 -55.97 -5.03
CA ALA A 398 -20.83 -56.28 -5.15
C ALA A 398 -21.70 -55.05 -5.41
N ARG A 399 -21.26 -53.84 -5.01
CA ARG A 399 -22.02 -52.58 -5.17
C ARG A 399 -21.24 -51.56 -6.01
N PRO A 400 -21.90 -50.83 -6.93
CA PRO A 400 -21.29 -49.70 -7.62
C PRO A 400 -20.89 -48.59 -6.65
N SER A 401 -19.85 -47.83 -7.01
CA SER A 401 -19.43 -46.63 -6.30
C SER A 401 -19.94 -45.40 -7.04
N ALA A 402 -20.41 -44.39 -6.31
CA ALA A 402 -20.81 -43.11 -6.88
C ALA A 402 -19.67 -42.10 -6.66
N ALA A 403 -19.27 -41.40 -7.72
CA ALA A 403 -18.49 -40.18 -7.67
C ALA A 403 -19.45 -39.02 -7.93
N PHE A 404 -19.41 -38.01 -7.06
CA PHE A 404 -20.15 -36.76 -7.26
C PHE A 404 -19.19 -35.78 -7.92
N GLY A 405 -19.59 -35.21 -9.06
CA GLY A 405 -18.82 -34.14 -9.73
C GLY A 405 -18.98 -32.80 -9.02
N ASP A 406 -18.28 -31.77 -9.52
CA ASP A 406 -18.34 -30.41 -9.01
C ASP A 406 -19.56 -29.62 -9.55
N GLY A 407 -20.38 -30.22 -10.42
CA GLY A 407 -21.53 -29.60 -11.09
C GLY A 407 -22.88 -30.29 -10.82
N GLY A 408 -23.97 -29.62 -11.18
CA GLY A 408 -25.32 -30.17 -11.20
C GLY A 408 -26.26 -29.21 -11.93
N GLU A 409 -27.20 -29.76 -12.69
CA GLU A 409 -28.25 -28.97 -13.35
C GLU A 409 -29.44 -28.86 -12.40
N ALA A 410 -29.81 -27.61 -12.07
CA ALA A 410 -31.03 -27.30 -11.37
C ALA A 410 -31.95 -26.48 -12.28
N SER A 411 -33.18 -26.92 -12.40
CA SER A 411 -34.22 -26.24 -13.18
C SER A 411 -35.32 -25.77 -12.27
N VAL A 412 -35.83 -24.58 -12.55
CA VAL A 412 -36.95 -23.98 -11.83
C VAL A 412 -38.07 -23.75 -12.81
N SER A 413 -39.28 -24.15 -12.43
CA SER A 413 -40.48 -23.89 -13.20
C SER A 413 -41.54 -23.21 -12.33
N ALA A 414 -42.26 -22.28 -12.93
CA ALA A 414 -43.36 -21.57 -12.29
C ALA A 414 -44.55 -21.47 -13.24
N LYS A 415 -45.76 -21.58 -12.68
CA LYS A 415 -47.03 -21.46 -13.39
C LYS A 415 -47.96 -20.52 -12.61
N TRP A 416 -48.65 -19.64 -13.33
CA TRP A 416 -49.63 -18.75 -12.71
C TRP A 416 -50.64 -18.24 -13.76
N THR A 417 -51.67 -17.56 -13.28
CA THR A 417 -52.65 -16.85 -14.12
C THR A 417 -52.36 -15.35 -14.10
N ALA A 418 -52.11 -14.76 -15.28
CA ALA A 418 -51.89 -13.33 -15.45
C ALA A 418 -53.16 -12.64 -15.99
N PRO A 419 -53.70 -11.61 -15.32
CA PRO A 419 -54.82 -10.84 -15.86
C PRO A 419 -54.37 -9.99 -17.06
N TRP A 420 -55.29 -9.73 -17.99
CA TRP A 420 -55.02 -8.87 -19.13
C TRP A 420 -54.80 -7.40 -18.70
N LYS A 421 -53.78 -6.75 -19.26
CA LYS A 421 -53.44 -5.34 -19.03
C LYS A 421 -54.01 -4.51 -20.17
N GLY A 422 -54.94 -3.61 -19.87
CA GLY A 422 -55.59 -2.79 -20.92
C GLY A 422 -56.44 -3.58 -21.93
N GLY A 423 -56.91 -4.78 -21.55
CA GLY A 423 -57.74 -5.62 -22.44
C GLY A 423 -56.96 -6.47 -23.43
N VAL A 424 -55.64 -6.59 -23.26
CA VAL A 424 -54.76 -7.50 -24.02
C VAL A 424 -53.86 -8.29 -23.06
N PRO A 425 -53.30 -9.44 -23.48
CA PRO A 425 -52.29 -10.16 -22.71
C PRO A 425 -51.12 -9.23 -22.32
N ASP A 426 -50.62 -9.37 -21.09
CA ASP A 426 -49.52 -8.54 -20.59
C ASP A 426 -48.22 -8.83 -21.39
N PRO A 427 -47.72 -7.87 -22.19
CA PRO A 427 -46.53 -8.09 -23.02
C PRO A 427 -45.28 -8.38 -22.20
N SER A 428 -45.21 -7.90 -20.95
CA SER A 428 -44.05 -8.05 -20.06
C SER A 428 -43.81 -9.51 -19.67
N VAL A 429 -44.85 -10.35 -19.68
CA VAL A 429 -44.72 -11.79 -19.49
C VAL A 429 -43.98 -12.45 -20.64
N ARG A 430 -44.33 -12.12 -21.90
CA ARG A 430 -43.67 -12.69 -23.07
C ARG A 430 -42.22 -12.21 -23.19
N ALA A 431 -41.96 -10.97 -22.77
CA ALA A 431 -40.62 -10.40 -22.76
C ALA A 431 -39.64 -11.15 -21.84
N LEU A 432 -40.10 -11.94 -20.87
CA LEU A 432 -39.23 -12.81 -20.07
C LEU A 432 -38.46 -13.83 -20.91
N ALA A 433 -39.01 -14.25 -22.07
CA ALA A 433 -38.32 -15.17 -22.99
C ALA A 433 -37.07 -14.54 -23.63
N ASP A 434 -37.08 -13.22 -23.79
CA ASP A 434 -36.04 -12.45 -24.48
C ASP A 434 -35.08 -11.77 -23.48
N ALA A 435 -35.32 -11.90 -22.18
CA ALA A 435 -34.56 -11.24 -21.11
C ALA A 435 -33.13 -11.80 -20.91
N GLY A 436 -32.84 -13.00 -21.41
CA GLY A 436 -31.60 -13.74 -21.13
C GLY A 436 -31.58 -14.32 -19.72
N TYR A 437 -31.52 -13.45 -18.70
CA TYR A 437 -31.55 -13.84 -17.28
C TYR A 437 -32.71 -13.22 -16.52
N VAL A 438 -33.23 -13.93 -15.54
CA VAL A 438 -34.31 -13.47 -14.66
C VAL A 438 -33.99 -13.84 -13.23
N VAL A 439 -34.09 -12.88 -12.30
CA VAL A 439 -34.10 -13.17 -10.87
C VAL A 439 -35.54 -13.50 -10.46
N ALA A 440 -35.79 -14.77 -10.15
CA ALA A 440 -37.07 -15.25 -9.65
C ALA A 440 -37.07 -15.28 -8.13
N ARG A 441 -38.04 -14.62 -7.50
CA ARG A 441 -38.21 -14.53 -6.06
C ARG A 441 -39.59 -15.04 -5.68
N PHE A 442 -39.64 -16.11 -4.91
CA PHE A 442 -40.89 -16.77 -4.51
C PHE A 442 -41.27 -16.42 -3.07
N PRO A 443 -42.58 -16.41 -2.74
CA PRO A 443 -43.03 -16.38 -1.36
C PRO A 443 -42.39 -17.51 -0.54
N GLY A 444 -41.93 -17.21 0.67
CA GLY A 444 -41.26 -18.17 1.56
C GLY A 444 -39.73 -18.18 1.51
N GLY A 445 -39.10 -17.29 0.74
CA GLY A 445 -37.66 -17.00 0.83
C GLY A 445 -36.80 -17.57 -0.29
N GLU A 446 -37.39 -18.38 -1.17
CA GLU A 446 -36.67 -18.99 -2.28
C GLU A 446 -36.38 -17.95 -3.36
N ARG A 447 -35.13 -17.91 -3.81
CA ARG A 447 -34.62 -16.95 -4.78
C ARG A 447 -33.61 -17.61 -5.69
N TYR A 448 -33.77 -17.42 -7.00
CA TYR A 448 -32.90 -18.02 -8.01
C TYR A 448 -32.56 -17.01 -9.11
N LEU A 449 -31.34 -17.08 -9.62
CA LEU A 449 -30.97 -16.48 -10.90
C LEU A 449 -31.18 -17.54 -11.98
N LEU A 450 -32.06 -17.25 -12.94
CA LEU A 450 -32.48 -18.21 -13.97
C LEU A 450 -32.03 -17.75 -15.35
N ALA A 451 -31.40 -18.64 -16.11
CA ALA A 451 -31.35 -18.54 -17.56
C ALA A 451 -32.67 -19.11 -18.12
N VAL A 452 -33.54 -18.24 -18.63
CA VAL A 452 -34.89 -18.63 -19.07
C VAL A 452 -34.79 -19.44 -20.37
N ASP A 453 -35.36 -20.64 -20.39
CA ASP A 453 -35.35 -21.53 -21.56
C ASP A 453 -36.74 -21.71 -22.19
N SER A 454 -37.81 -21.43 -21.44
CA SER A 454 -39.18 -21.62 -21.90
C SER A 454 -40.14 -20.63 -21.24
N VAL A 455 -40.88 -19.89 -22.07
CA VAL A 455 -42.07 -19.14 -21.64
C VAL A 455 -43.25 -19.57 -22.49
N LYS A 456 -44.33 -20.02 -21.86
CA LYS A 456 -45.56 -20.47 -22.52
C LYS A 456 -46.74 -19.68 -22.00
N THR A 457 -47.54 -19.15 -22.92
CA THR A 457 -48.80 -18.46 -22.60
C THR A 457 -49.95 -19.17 -23.28
N SER A 458 -50.99 -19.51 -22.52
CA SER A 458 -52.25 -20.07 -23.03
C SER A 458 -53.39 -19.11 -22.71
N GLU A 459 -54.15 -18.71 -23.73
CA GLU A 459 -55.27 -17.80 -23.57
C GLU A 459 -56.53 -18.60 -23.20
N SER A 460 -57.16 -18.23 -22.09
CA SER A 460 -58.42 -18.85 -21.68
C SER A 460 -59.58 -18.31 -22.52
N PHE A 461 -60.32 -19.19 -23.21
CA PHE A 461 -61.50 -18.77 -23.97
C PHE A 461 -62.59 -18.25 -23.01
N GLY A 462 -62.85 -16.94 -23.04
CA GLY A 462 -63.91 -16.28 -22.27
C GLY A 462 -63.47 -15.61 -20.96
N GLY A 463 -62.21 -15.76 -20.54
CA GLY A 463 -61.63 -15.05 -19.40
C GLY A 463 -60.66 -13.97 -19.85
N ARG A 464 -60.65 -12.79 -19.21
CA ARG A 464 -59.63 -11.74 -19.42
C ARG A 464 -58.31 -12.09 -18.72
N CYS A 465 -57.85 -13.32 -18.91
CA CYS A 465 -56.71 -13.91 -18.22
C CYS A 465 -55.92 -14.84 -19.18
N THR A 466 -54.63 -14.93 -18.93
CA THR A 466 -53.68 -15.81 -19.63
C THR A 466 -53.01 -16.72 -18.61
N GLU A 467 -53.02 -18.02 -18.86
CA GLU A 467 -52.18 -18.96 -18.12
C GLU A 467 -50.75 -18.81 -18.60
N VAL A 468 -49.82 -18.72 -17.66
CA VAL A 468 -48.41 -18.50 -17.90
C VAL A 468 -47.62 -19.64 -17.28
N SER A 469 -46.62 -20.12 -18.00
CA SER A 469 -45.59 -21.02 -17.47
C SER A 469 -44.21 -20.52 -17.88
N VAL A 470 -43.31 -20.38 -16.92
CA VAL A 470 -41.89 -20.04 -17.13
C VAL A 470 -41.03 -21.19 -16.61
N GLY A 471 -40.00 -21.53 -17.36
CA GLY A 471 -38.97 -22.48 -17.00
C GLY A 471 -37.59 -21.92 -17.30
N GLY A 472 -36.60 -22.31 -16.51
CA GLY A 472 -35.22 -21.95 -16.74
C GLY A 472 -34.25 -22.76 -15.88
N GLN A 473 -32.97 -22.68 -16.26
CA GLN A 473 -31.87 -23.29 -15.52
C GLN A 473 -31.30 -22.30 -14.50
N GLU A 474 -31.03 -22.77 -13.29
CA GLU A 474 -30.35 -22.00 -12.25
C GLU A 474 -28.90 -21.70 -12.68
N VAL A 475 -28.49 -20.44 -12.51
CA VAL A 475 -27.14 -19.97 -12.82
C VAL A 475 -26.40 -19.75 -11.52
N SER A 476 -25.31 -20.50 -11.34
CA SER A 476 -24.45 -20.50 -10.15
C SER A 476 -23.18 -19.69 -10.31
#